data_AF-A0AA44XYA9-F1
#
_entry.id   AF-A0AA44XYA9-F1
#
_cell.length_a   1.000
_cell.length_b   1.000
_cell.length_c   1.000
_cell.angle_alpha   90.00
_cell.angle_beta   90.00
_cell.angle_gamma   90.00
#
_symmetry.space_group_name_H-M   'P 1'
#
loop_
_entity.id
_entity.type
_entity.pdbx_description
1 polymer ?
#
loop_
_entity_poly.entity_id
_entity_poly.type
_entity_poly.pdbx_seq_one_letter_code
_entity_poly.pdbx_strand_id
1 'polypeptide(L)' 'RIKKVLNERPGHRAPRVRFEQELEDFLSDGAAEETLDAVIDWGRYGEIFSYNDQTEIFSLEDVES' A
#
# COMPACT_ATOMS: atom_id res chain seq x y z
N ARG A 1 -5.88 3.08 -6.57
CA ARG A 1 -6.32 3.84 -5.37
C ARG A 1 -5.14 4.34 -4.54
N ILE A 2 -4.17 3.49 -4.20
CA ILE A 2 -2.97 3.82 -3.38
C ILE A 2 -2.26 5.09 -3.84
N LYS A 3 -1.75 5.15 -5.08
CA LYS A 3 -1.05 6.33 -5.62
C LYS A 3 -1.84 7.64 -5.48
N LYS A 4 -3.17 7.59 -5.67
CA LYS A 4 -4.03 8.78 -5.49
C LYS A 4 -4.00 9.26 -4.04
N VAL A 5 -4.17 8.35 -3.07
CA VAL A 5 -4.12 8.69 -1.64
C VAL A 5 -2.75 9.26 -1.25
N LEU A 6 -1.66 8.70 -1.77
CA LEU A 6 -0.32 9.22 -1.49
C LEU A 6 -0.12 10.63 -2.07
N ASN A 7 -0.60 10.91 -3.29
CA ASN A 7 -0.55 12.27 -3.85
C ASN A 7 -1.33 13.29 -3.03
N GLU A 8 -2.46 12.90 -2.43
CA GLU A 8 -3.34 13.78 -1.65
C GLU A 8 -2.80 14.08 -0.23
N ARG A 9 -1.91 13.23 0.31
CA ARG A 9 -1.39 13.38 1.68
C ARG A 9 -0.12 14.24 1.71
N PRO A 10 -0.04 15.22 2.63
CA PRO A 10 1.23 15.84 2.97
C PRO A 10 2.26 14.78 3.39
N GLY A 11 3.42 14.78 2.75
CA GLY A 11 4.49 13.80 2.99
C GLY A 11 4.35 12.47 2.23
N HIS A 12 3.35 12.35 1.34
CA HIS A 12 3.21 11.24 0.39
C HIS A 12 3.26 9.83 0.98
N ARG A 13 2.80 9.67 2.23
CA ARG A 13 2.86 8.42 2.98
C ARG A 13 1.50 7.99 3.52
N ALA A 14 1.28 6.68 3.56
CA ALA A 14 0.11 6.09 4.19
C ALA A 14 0.43 4.68 4.74
N PRO A 15 -0.15 4.30 5.88
CA PRO A 15 0.05 2.96 6.44
C PRO A 15 -0.75 1.91 5.67
N ARG A 16 -0.25 0.67 5.65
CA ARG A 16 -0.90 -0.50 5.02
C ARG A 16 -2.34 -0.69 5.45
N VAL A 17 -2.57 -0.64 6.76
CA VAL A 17 -3.90 -0.82 7.37
C VAL A 17 -4.97 0.07 6.76
N ARG A 18 -4.61 1.27 6.25
CA ARG A 18 -5.58 2.15 5.59
C ARG A 18 -6.17 1.52 4.33
N PHE A 19 -5.38 0.79 3.55
CA PHE A 19 -5.82 0.17 2.30
C PHE A 19 -6.43 -1.22 2.54
N GLU A 20 -5.89 -1.95 3.51
CA GLU A 20 -6.40 -3.25 3.94
C GLU A 20 -7.83 -3.14 4.46
N GLN A 21 -8.13 -2.17 5.32
CA GLN A 21 -9.50 -1.90 5.79
C GLN A 21 -10.49 -1.57 4.65
N GLU A 22 -10.04 -0.90 3.58
CA GLU A 22 -10.89 -0.61 2.41
C GLU A 22 -11.16 -1.87 1.58
N LEU A 23 -10.28 -2.88 1.64
CA LEU A 23 -10.49 -4.18 1.02
C LEU A 23 -11.37 -5.10 1.87
N GLU A 24 -11.23 -5.04 3.20
CA GLU A 24 -12.04 -5.79 4.18
C GLU A 24 -13.55 -5.45 4.10
N ASP A 25 -13.91 -4.28 3.57
CA ASP A 25 -15.30 -3.94 3.26
C ASP A 25 -15.95 -4.89 2.22
N PHE A 26 -15.14 -5.64 1.46
CA PHE A 26 -15.58 -6.50 0.35
C PHE A 26 -14.99 -7.92 0.40
N LEU A 27 -13.91 -8.14 1.16
CA LEU A 27 -13.16 -9.39 1.25
C LEU A 27 -13.06 -9.82 2.71
N SER A 28 -12.86 -11.11 2.97
CA SER A 28 -12.42 -11.56 4.30
C SER A 28 -11.01 -11.05 4.59
N ASP A 29 -10.64 -10.89 5.86
CA ASP A 29 -9.33 -10.40 6.32
C ASP A 29 -8.16 -11.02 5.56
N GLY A 30 -8.04 -12.36 5.52
CA GLY A 30 -6.94 -13.03 4.81
C GLY A 30 -6.95 -12.84 3.29
N ALA A 31 -8.11 -12.60 2.69
CA ALA A 31 -8.21 -12.32 1.26
C ALA A 31 -7.86 -10.85 0.96
N ALA A 32 -8.15 -9.93 1.89
CA ALA A 32 -7.70 -8.55 1.81
C ALA A 32 -6.18 -8.45 1.91
N GLU A 33 -5.58 -9.19 2.85
CA GLU A 33 -4.13 -9.30 3.03
C GLU A 33 -3.45 -9.84 1.77
N GLU A 34 -3.87 -11.02 1.26
CA GLU A 34 -3.31 -11.63 0.06
C GLU A 34 -3.45 -10.72 -1.17
N THR A 35 -4.60 -10.05 -1.31
CA THR A 35 -4.84 -9.10 -2.40
C THR A 35 -3.91 -7.89 -2.31
N LEU A 36 -3.71 -7.34 -1.11
CA LEU A 36 -2.86 -6.18 -0.91
C LEU A 36 -1.39 -6.53 -1.14
N ASP A 37 -0.95 -7.73 -0.74
CA ASP A 37 0.39 -8.24 -1.02
C ASP A 37 0.65 -8.36 -2.52
N ALA A 38 -0.29 -8.95 -3.26
CA ALA A 38 -0.20 -9.00 -4.72
C ALA A 38 -0.12 -7.58 -5.33
N VAL A 39 -0.91 -6.62 -4.83
CA VAL A 39 -0.84 -5.23 -5.27
C VAL A 39 0.52 -4.58 -4.96
N ILE A 40 1.12 -4.88 -3.81
CA ILE A 40 2.45 -4.40 -3.43
C ILE A 40 3.50 -4.95 -4.40
N ASP A 41 3.47 -6.25 -4.70
CA ASP A 41 4.42 -6.88 -5.61
C ASP A 41 4.35 -6.29 -7.02
N TRP A 42 3.13 -6.17 -7.58
CA TRP A 42 2.94 -5.54 -8.89
C TRP A 42 3.27 -4.04 -8.87
N GLY A 43 3.01 -3.36 -7.75
CA GLY A 43 3.33 -1.95 -7.56
C GLY A 43 4.84 -1.68 -7.53
N ARG A 44 5.59 -2.55 -6.86
CA ARG A 44 7.06 -2.55 -6.83
C ARG A 44 7.64 -2.83 -8.22
N TYR A 45 7.14 -3.85 -8.90
CA TYR A 45 7.57 -4.18 -10.27
C TYR A 45 7.33 -3.02 -11.25
N GLY A 46 6.20 -2.31 -11.11
CA GLY A 46 5.84 -1.18 -11.95
C GLY A 46 6.35 0.19 -11.47
N GLU A 47 7.18 0.24 -10.42
CA GLU A 47 7.68 1.48 -9.81
C GLU A 47 6.57 2.53 -9.52
N ILE A 48 5.39 2.06 -9.08
CA ILE A 48 4.21 2.92 -8.87
C ILE A 48 4.31 3.68 -7.55
N PHE A 49 4.88 3.03 -6.53
CA PHE A 49 5.15 3.50 -5.18
C PHE A 49 6.23 2.61 -4.55
N SER A 50 6.80 3.07 -3.45
CA SER A 50 7.69 2.28 -2.59
C SER A 50 6.91 1.80 -1.35
N TYR A 51 7.28 0.65 -0.82
CA TYR A 51 6.66 0.03 0.36
C TYR A 51 7.75 -0.53 1.26
N ASN A 52 7.75 -0.15 2.55
CA ASN A 52 8.67 -0.69 3.55
C ASN A 52 7.95 -1.77 4.36
N ASP A 53 8.49 -2.99 4.37
CA ASP A 53 7.84 -4.16 4.97
C ASP A 53 7.89 -4.11 6.50
N GLN A 54 8.91 -3.46 7.07
CA GLN A 54 9.12 -3.38 8.53
C GLN A 54 8.17 -2.40 9.22
N THR A 55 7.84 -1.31 8.54
CA THR A 55 7.03 -0.19 9.04
C THR A 55 5.63 -0.17 8.44
N GLU A 56 5.41 -0.99 7.42
CA GLU A 56 4.15 -1.10 6.67
C GLU A 56 3.68 0.23 6.08
N ILE A 57 4.65 1.02 5.60
CA ILE A 57 4.39 2.35 5.03
C ILE A 57 4.53 2.30 3.51
N PHE A 58 3.48 2.74 2.83
CA PHE A 58 3.51 3.14 1.43
C PHE A 58 4.06 4.57 1.30
N SER A 59 4.87 4.82 0.28
CA SER A 59 5.52 6.10 -0.02
C SER A 59 5.63 6.34 -1.53
N LEU A 60 5.61 7.60 -1.98
CA LEU A 60 6.06 7.96 -3.35
C LEU A 60 7.56 8.24 -3.44
N GLU A 61 8.20 8.42 -2.29
CA GLU A 61 9.66 8.51 -2.16
C GLU A 61 10.22 7.12 -1.90
N ASP A 62 11.45 6.87 -2.36
CA ASP A 62 12.17 5.65 -2.01
C ASP A 62 12.29 5.49 -0.50
N VAL A 63 11.91 4.31 -0.03
CA VAL A 63 12.07 3.86 1.34
C VAL A 63 12.89 2.58 1.29
N GLU A 64 13.85 2.42 2.19
CA GLU A 64 14.51 1.12 2.37
C GLU A 64 13.44 0.10 2.78
N SER A 65 13.41 -1.05 2.12
CA SER A 65 12.38 -2.08 2.35
C SER A 65 12.55 -2.81 3.68
#